data_AF-A0A817GG39-F1
#
_entry.id   AF-A0A817GG39-F1
#
_cell.length_a   1.000
_cell.length_b   1.000
_cell.length_c   1.000
_cell.angle_alpha   90.00
_cell.angle_beta   90.00
_cell.angle_gamma   90.00
#
_symmetry.space_group_name_H-M   'P 1'
#
loop_
_entity.id
_entity.type
_entity.pdbx_description
1 polymer ?
#
loop_
_entity_poly.entity_id
_entity_poly.type
_entity_poly.pdbx_seq_one_letter_code
_entity_poly.pdbx_strand_id
1 'polypeptide(L)'
;MNMSERKTSVILPMLTVNLSSTYSTLVRIIVLKSLFRTNYQSLRYKFGGLINRRIFLFVCHRDINFNNVQINKIFERFQQCLSNYDIKLTSP
;
A
#
# COMPACT_ATOMS: atom_id res chain seq x y z
N MET A 1 15.11 -14.66 -10.13
CA MET A 1 15.49 -13.36 -9.51
C MET A 1 15.21 -13.46 -8.01
N ASN A 2 16.19 -13.84 -7.17
CA ASN A 2 15.93 -14.29 -5.78
C ASN A 2 16.66 -13.47 -4.69
N MET A 3 17.12 -12.25 -4.99
CA MET A 3 17.99 -11.49 -4.07
C MET A 3 17.30 -10.33 -3.33
N SER A 4 16.15 -9.83 -3.83
CA SER A 4 15.30 -8.83 -3.15
C SER A 4 14.22 -9.44 -2.25
N GLU A 5 14.08 -10.77 -2.27
CA GLU A 5 12.96 -11.47 -1.67
C GLU A 5 12.92 -11.27 -0.15
N ARG A 6 14.05 -11.40 0.57
CA ARG A 6 14.08 -11.22 2.04
C ARG A 6 13.67 -9.81 2.50
N LYS A 7 13.98 -8.77 1.70
CA LYS A 7 13.59 -7.39 2.01
C LYS A 7 12.08 -7.21 1.90
N THR A 8 11.49 -7.61 0.78
CA THR A 8 10.03 -7.53 0.56
C THR A 8 9.26 -8.53 1.42
N SER A 9 9.87 -9.67 1.76
CA SER A 9 9.23 -10.81 2.41
C SER A 9 9.19 -10.70 3.93
N VAL A 10 10.19 -10.04 4.55
CA VAL A 10 10.35 -10.00 6.01
C VAL A 10 10.50 -8.57 6.53
N ILE A 11 11.48 -7.83 6.00
CA ILE A 11 11.82 -6.48 6.50
C ILE A 11 10.67 -5.50 6.25
N LEU A 12 10.12 -5.49 5.04
CA LEU A 12 9.05 -4.59 4.65
C LEU A 12 7.77 -4.80 5.50
N PRO A 13 7.28 -6.03 5.73
CA PRO A 13 6.22 -6.29 6.69
C PRO A 13 6.49 -5.74 8.09
N MET A 14 7.68 -6.00 8.64
CA MET A 14 8.07 -5.58 9.98
C MET A 14 8.13 -4.05 10.13
N LEU A 15 8.74 -3.36 9.16
CA LEU A 15 8.75 -1.90 9.11
C LEU A 15 7.34 -1.33 9.00
N THR A 16 6.50 -1.96 8.19
CA THR A 16 5.15 -1.47 7.95
C THR A 16 4.31 -1.52 9.22
N VAL A 17 4.39 -2.60 10.01
CA VAL A 17 3.70 -2.71 11.32
C VAL A 17 4.13 -1.60 12.27
N ASN A 18 5.44 -1.34 12.34
CA ASN A 18 5.99 -0.35 13.25
C ASN A 18 5.56 1.07 12.84
N LEU A 19 5.62 1.37 11.54
CA LEU A 19 5.32 2.69 10.99
C LEU A 19 3.81 2.98 10.87
N SER A 20 2.96 1.97 10.73
CA SER A 20 1.49 2.10 10.70
C SER A 20 0.87 1.86 12.08
N SER A 21 1.58 2.22 13.16
CA SER A 21 1.12 2.03 14.55
C SER A 21 0.22 3.17 15.05
N THR A 22 0.15 4.29 14.33
CA THR A 22 -0.63 5.48 14.71
C THR A 22 -1.68 5.81 13.64
N TYR A 23 -2.81 6.40 14.05
CA TYR A 23 -3.92 6.77 13.14
C TYR A 23 -3.59 7.95 12.20
N SER A 24 -2.42 8.57 12.34
CA SER A 24 -1.96 9.70 11.52
C SER A 24 -0.96 9.32 10.43
N THR A 25 -0.48 8.07 10.41
CA THR A 25 0.57 7.63 9.48
C THR A 25 0.06 6.58 8.49
N LEU A 26 0.16 6.88 7.20
CA LEU A 26 -0.15 5.94 6.12
C LEU A 26 1.13 5.50 5.43
N VAL A 27 1.51 4.24 5.63
CA VAL A 27 2.69 3.67 4.97
C VAL A 27 2.42 3.50 3.48
N ARG A 28 3.28 4.09 2.64
CA ARG A 28 3.25 3.98 1.18
C ARG A 28 4.41 3.15 0.69
N ILE A 29 4.09 2.02 0.07
CA ILE A 29 5.03 1.16 -0.63
C ILE A 29 4.97 1.53 -2.12
N ILE A 30 6.12 1.88 -2.69
CA ILE A 30 6.26 2.21 -4.10
C ILE A 30 7.01 1.07 -4.79
N VAL A 31 6.41 0.49 -5.83
CA VAL A 31 7.03 -0.58 -6.62
C VAL A 31 7.05 -0.23 -8.09
N LEU A 32 8.05 -0.74 -8.81
CA LEU A 32 8.13 -0.59 -10.26
C LEU A 32 6.89 -1.20 -10.94
N LYS A 33 6.41 -0.57 -12.02
CA LYS A 33 5.20 -1.00 -12.73
C LYS A 33 5.28 -2.45 -13.21
N SER A 34 6.45 -2.88 -13.69
CA SER A 34 6.74 -4.26 -14.11
C SER A 34 6.66 -5.28 -12.96
N LEU A 35 6.88 -4.84 -11.72
CA LEU A 35 6.89 -5.70 -10.53
C LEU A 35 5.62 -5.57 -9.69
N PHE A 36 4.66 -4.72 -10.09
CA PHE A 36 3.50 -4.38 -9.29
C PHE A 36 2.64 -5.61 -8.98
N ARG A 37 2.29 -6.39 -10.00
CA ARG A 37 1.42 -7.58 -9.83
C ARG A 37 2.06 -8.62 -8.92
N THR A 38 3.34 -8.91 -9.13
CA THR A 38 4.10 -9.89 -8.32
C THR A 38 4.21 -9.44 -6.86
N ASN A 39 4.52 -8.15 -6.62
CA ASN A 39 4.60 -7.61 -5.27
C ASN A 39 3.22 -7.56 -4.60
N TYR A 40 2.17 -7.16 -5.33
CA TYR A 40 0.82 -7.13 -4.77
C TYR A 40 0.38 -8.51 -4.27
N GLN A 41 0.59 -9.57 -5.06
CA GLN A 41 0.24 -10.93 -4.66
C GLN A 41 1.01 -11.37 -3.40
N SER A 42 2.34 -11.18 -3.40
CA SER A 42 3.19 -11.56 -2.26
C SER A 42 2.84 -10.77 -0.99
N LEU A 43 2.69 -9.45 -1.11
CA LEU A 43 2.36 -8.59 0.01
C LEU A 43 0.94 -8.87 0.52
N ARG A 44 -0.04 -9.12 -0.36
CA ARG A 44 -1.42 -9.39 0.07
C ARG A 44 -1.48 -10.62 0.96
N TYR A 45 -0.76 -11.68 0.57
CA TYR A 45 -0.68 -12.90 1.37
C TYR A 45 -0.03 -12.63 2.74
N LYS A 46 1.05 -11.85 2.77
CA LYS A 46 1.79 -11.54 4.00
C LYS A 46 1.01 -10.61 4.93
N PHE A 47 0.50 -9.50 4.42
CA PHE A 47 -0.21 -8.52 5.24
C PHE A 47 -1.59 -9.00 5.65
N GLY A 48 -2.33 -9.65 4.74
CA GLY A 48 -3.63 -10.22 5.06
C GLY A 48 -3.52 -11.43 6.00
N GLY A 49 -2.54 -12.31 5.77
CA GLY A 49 -2.38 -13.55 6.52
C GLY A 49 -1.62 -13.43 7.84
N LEU A 50 -0.55 -12.63 7.89
CA LEU A 50 0.33 -12.55 9.08
C LEU A 50 0.06 -11.33 9.96
N ILE A 51 -0.38 -10.22 9.35
CA ILE A 51 -0.44 -8.91 10.03
C ILE A 51 -1.89 -8.43 10.18
N ASN A 52 -2.86 -9.12 9.55
CA ASN A 52 -4.27 -8.73 9.49
C ASN A 52 -4.47 -7.27 9.04
N ARG A 53 -3.69 -6.83 8.04
CA ARG A 53 -3.80 -5.48 7.44
C ARG A 53 -4.13 -5.60 5.97
N ARG A 54 -4.97 -4.69 5.47
CA ARG A 54 -5.36 -4.69 4.06
C ARG A 54 -4.36 -3.87 3.25
N ILE A 55 -4.17 -4.28 2.01
CA ILE A 55 -3.43 -3.49 1.03
C ILE A 55 -4.43 -2.64 0.26
N PHE A 56 -4.27 -1.33 0.37
CA PHE A 56 -4.97 -0.37 -0.45
C PHE A 56 -4.17 -0.06 -1.72
N LEU A 57 -4.72 -0.42 -2.88
CA LEU A 57 -4.11 -0.08 -4.16
C LEU A 57 -4.52 1.33 -4.56
N PHE A 58 -3.52 2.14 -4.93
CA PHE A 58 -3.76 3.46 -5.49
C PHE A 58 -2.73 3.72 -6.57
N VAL A 59 -3.16 3.76 -7.82
CA VAL A 59 -2.31 4.09 -8.96
C VAL A 59 -2.88 5.34 -9.60
N CYS A 60 -2.03 6.36 -9.78
CA CYS A 60 -2.40 7.60 -10.45
C CYS A 60 -1.73 7.62 -11.83
N HIS A 61 -2.47 8.04 -12.85
CA HIS A 61 -1.94 8.29 -14.19
C HIS A 61 -1.95 9.79 -14.45
N ARG A 62 -0.99 10.28 -15.24
CA ARG A 62 -0.86 11.72 -15.53
C ARG A 62 -2.09 12.30 -16.25
N ASP A 63 -2.80 11.46 -17.00
CA ASP A 63 -3.96 11.87 -17.81
C ASP A 63 -5.30 11.80 -17.05
N ILE A 64 -5.27 11.62 -15.73
CA ILE A 64 -6.49 11.60 -14.91
C ILE A 64 -6.92 13.02 -14.58
N ASN A 65 -8.02 13.47 -15.18
CA ASN A 65 -8.71 14.69 -14.77
C ASN A 65 -9.61 14.39 -13.55
N PHE A 66 -9.11 14.74 -12.36
CA PHE A 66 -9.89 14.64 -11.14
C PHE A 66 -10.90 15.78 -11.01
N ASN A 67 -12.16 15.45 -10.75
CA ASN A 67 -13.16 16.43 -10.31
C ASN A 67 -13.30 16.43 -8.77
N ASN A 68 -13.96 17.45 -8.22
CA ASN A 68 -14.14 17.61 -6.78
C ASN A 68 -14.77 16.37 -6.11
N VAL A 69 -15.71 15.70 -6.79
CA VAL A 69 -16.36 14.49 -6.29
C VAL A 69 -15.36 13.33 -6.18
N GLN A 70 -14.49 13.15 -7.17
CA GLN A 70 -13.46 12.12 -7.15
C GLN A 70 -12.40 12.42 -6.09
N ILE A 71 -11.99 13.68 -5.94
CA ILE A 71 -11.04 14.10 -4.91
C ILE A 71 -11.58 13.78 -3.52
N ASN A 72 -12.85 14.14 -3.24
CA ASN A 72 -13.48 13.84 -1.95
C ASN A 72 -13.56 12.34 -1.69
N LYS A 73 -13.94 11.53 -2.70
CA LYS A 73 -13.94 10.06 -2.58
C LYS A 73 -12.54 9.49 -2.33
N ILE A 74 -11.49 10.07 -2.91
CA ILE A 74 -10.11 9.63 -2.66
C ILE A 74 -9.69 9.99 -1.23
N PHE A 75 -10.03 11.20 -0.79
CA PHE A 75 -9.75 11.67 0.56
C PHE A 75 -10.44 10.79 1.61
N GLU A 76 -11.74 10.52 1.46
CA GLU A 76 -12.50 9.61 2.33
C GLU A 76 -11.87 8.21 2.38
N ARG A 77 -11.42 7.68 1.25
CA ARG A 77 -10.71 6.40 1.22
C ARG A 77 -9.39 6.45 1.98
N PHE A 78 -8.61 7.52 1.87
CA PHE A 78 -7.39 7.66 2.66
C PHE A 78 -7.67 7.77 4.17
N GLN A 79 -8.74 8.47 4.57
CA GLN A 79 -9.17 8.51 5.98
C GLN A 79 -9.56 7.12 6.50
N GLN A 80 -10.31 6.36 5.70
CA GLN A 80 -10.62 4.97 6.03
C GLN A 80 -9.37 4.11 6.14
N CYS A 81 -8.40 4.27 5.23
CA CYS A 81 -7.14 3.54 5.31
C CYS A 81 -6.34 3.87 6.57
N LEU A 82 -6.30 5.14 6.97
CA LEU A 82 -5.66 5.57 8.22
C LEU A 82 -6.34 4.94 9.45
N SER A 83 -7.67 5.00 9.52
CA SER A 83 -8.44 4.39 10.62
C SER A 83 -8.25 2.88 10.72
N ASN A 84 -8.06 2.19 9.60
CA ASN A 84 -7.85 0.74 9.56
C ASN A 84 -6.37 0.35 9.64
N TYR A 85 -5.48 1.34 9.66
CA TYR A 85 -4.02 1.19 9.53
C TYR A 85 -3.64 0.32 8.30
N ASP A 86 -4.36 0.53 7.21
CA ASP A 86 -4.11 -0.14 5.95
C ASP A 86 -2.77 0.32 5.35
N ILE A 87 -2.32 -0.43 4.35
CA ILE A 87 -1.01 -0.23 3.72
C ILE A 87 -1.24 0.18 2.28
N LYS A 88 -0.71 1.33 1.86
CA LYS A 88 -0.87 1.82 0.49
C LYS A 88 0.20 1.23 -0.42
N LEU A 89 -0.21 0.60 -1.53
CA LEU A 89 0.68 0.17 -2.61
C LEU A 89 0.41 1.00 -3.87
N THR A 90 1.47 1.61 -4.42
CA THR A 90 1.42 2.41 -5.65
C THR A 90 2.57 2.06 -6.57
N SER A 91 2.42 2.42 -7.83
CA SER A 91 3.52 2.49 -8.80
C SER A 91 3.75 3.95 -9.20
N PRO A 92 4.97 4.34 -9.64
CA PRO A 92 5.22 5.61 -10.30
C PRO A 92 4.43 5.76 -11.61
#